data_AF-A0A526RRL6-F1
#
_entry.id   AF-A0A526RRL6-F1
#
_cell.length_a   1.000
_cell.length_b   1.000
_cell.length_c   1.000
_cell.angle_alpha   90.00
_cell.angle_beta   90.00
_cell.angle_gamma   90.00
#
_symmetry.space_group_name_H-M   'P 1'
#
loop_
_entity.id
_entity.type
_entity.pdbx_description
1 polymer ?
#
loop_
_entity_poly.entity_id
_entity_poly.type
_entity_poly.pdbx_seq_one_letter_code
_entity_poly.pdbx_strand_id
1 'polypeptide(L)' 'LRSLRDEPFGQRHFITSDPNGVLIDVIKPIPLSPEFQAQFVQEVEGG' A
#
# COMPACT_ATOMS: atom_id res chain seq x y z
N LEU A 1 7.35 -13.41 6.42
CA LEU A 1 7.73 -12.89 5.09
C LEU A 1 6.49 -12.82 4.22
N ARG A 2 6.30 -11.73 3.48
CA ARG A 2 5.14 -11.50 2.60
C ARG A 2 5.65 -11.28 1.19
N SER A 3 5.13 -12.01 0.21
CA SER A 3 5.44 -11.80 -1.21
C SER A 3 4.87 -10.46 -1.70
N LEU A 4 5.36 -9.99 -2.85
CA LEU A 4 4.88 -8.76 -3.48
C LEU A 4 3.36 -8.82 -3.73
N ARG A 5 2.65 -7.80 -3.26
CA ARG A 5 1.20 -7.66 -3.44
C ARG A 5 0.82 -6.21 -3.70
N ASP A 6 -0.25 -6.04 -4.45
CA ASP A 6 -0.92 -4.77 -4.67
C ASP A 6 -2.16 -4.72 -3.79
N GLU A 7 -2.24 -3.69 -2.97
CA GLU A 7 -3.34 -3.39 -2.08
C GLU A 7 -4.29 -2.40 -2.77
N PRO A 8 -5.61 -2.62 -2.69
CA PRO A 8 -6.60 -1.83 -3.42
C PRO A 8 -6.65 -0.37 -2.96
N PHE A 9 -6.15 -0.08 -1.76
CA PHE A 9 -6.00 1.29 -1.25
C PHE A 9 -4.75 2.04 -1.76
N GLY A 10 -4.08 1.54 -2.81
CA GLY A 10 -3.03 2.29 -3.49
C GLY A 10 -1.60 2.02 -2.99
N GLN A 11 -1.33 0.81 -2.51
CA GLN A 11 0.02 0.43 -2.06
C GLN A 11 0.47 -0.90 -2.65
N ARG A 12 1.70 -0.95 -3.17
CA ARG A 12 2.38 -2.19 -3.54
C ARG A 12 3.44 -2.47 -2.50
N HIS A 13 3.40 -3.63 -1.85
CA HIS A 13 4.40 -3.94 -0.83
C HIS A 13 4.75 -5.41 -0.71
N PHE A 14 5.91 -5.65 -0.08
CA PHE A 14 6.38 -6.97 0.33
C PHE A 14 7.12 -6.84 1.66
N ILE A 15 7.19 -7.94 2.42
CA ILE A 15 7.86 -7.97 3.72
C ILE A 15 9.03 -8.94 3.66
N THR A 16 10.22 -8.41 3.90
CA THR A 16 11.47 -9.17 4.06
C THR A 16 11.97 -9.10 5.50
N SER A 17 13.05 -9.81 5.81
CA SER A 17 13.77 -9.69 7.07
C SER A 17 15.25 -9.43 6.84
N ASP A 18 15.87 -8.65 7.72
CA ASP A 18 17.33 -8.53 7.80
C ASP A 18 17.96 -9.81 8.42
N PRO A 19 19.31 -9.93 8.44
CA PRO A 19 19.99 -11.07 9.06
C PRO A 19 19.76 -11.24 10.58
N ASN A 20 19.34 -10.18 11.27
CA ASN A 20 19.01 -10.20 12.69
C ASN A 20 17.53 -10.58 12.95
N GLY A 21 16.75 -10.78 11.89
CA GLY A 21 15.32 -11.10 11.96
C GLY A 21 14.38 -9.90 12.08
N VAL A 22 14.89 -8.67 11.90
CA VAL A 22 14.07 -7.46 11.86
C VAL A 22 13.22 -7.47 10.59
N LEU A 23 11.90 -7.32 10.73
CA LEU A 23 10.99 -7.24 9.60
C LEU A 23 11.06 -5.87 8.93
N ILE A 24 11.26 -5.86 7.62
CA ILE A 24 11.29 -4.67 6.78
C ILE A 24 10.12 -4.75 5.81
N ASP A 25 9.23 -3.77 5.86
CA ASP A 25 8.14 -3.60 4.90
C ASP A 25 8.55 -2.56 3.85
N VAL A 26 8.58 -2.96 2.58
CA VAL A 26 8.95 -2.09 1.46
C VAL A 26 7.70 -1.72 0.69
N ILE A 27 7.30 -0.45 0.78
CA ILE A 27 6.03 0.06 0.23
C ILE A 27 6.31 1.02 -0.92
N LYS A 28 5.62 0.83 -2.04
CA LYS A 28 5.55 1.76 -3.18
C LYS A 28 4.11 2.21 -3.38
N PRO A 29 3.83 3.53 -3.43
CA PRO A 29 2.51 4.02 -3.81
C PRO A 29 2.15 3.58 -5.25
N ILE A 30 0.90 3.15 -5.44
CA ILE A 30 0.29 2.82 -6.73
C ILE A 30 -1.10 3.47 -6.79
N PRO A 31 -1.73 3.59 -7.98
CA PRO A 31 -3.12 4.04 -8.06
C PRO A 31 -4.05 3.17 -7.20
N LEU A 32 -5.01 3.81 -6.55
CA LEU A 32 -6.13 3.14 -5.87
C LEU A 32 -6.89 2.27 -6.88
N SER A 33 -7.45 1.15 -6.44
CA SER A 33 -8.38 0.38 -7.26
C SER A 33 -9.66 1.21 -7.52
N PRO A 34 -10.42 0.92 -8.59
CA PRO A 34 -11.63 1.67 -8.92
C PRO A 34 -12.63 1.76 -7.75
N GLU A 35 -12.75 0.70 -6.95
CA GLU A 35 -13.66 0.62 -5.80
C GLU A 35 -13.25 1.58 -4.67
N PHE A 36 -11.94 1.79 -4.50
CA PHE A 36 -11.40 2.72 -3.50
C PHE A 36 -11.35 4.16 -4.01
N GLN A 37 -11.13 4.38 -5.31
CA GLN A 37 -11.21 5.72 -5.92
C GLN A 37 -12.57 6.35 -5.66
N ALA A 38 -13.67 5.60 -5.79
CA ALA A 38 -15.03 6.08 -5.56
C ALA A 38 -15.27 6.63 -4.13
N GLN A 39 -14.47 6.20 -3.14
CA GLN A 39 -14.61 6.62 -1.74
C GLN A 39 -13.76 7.85 -1.41
N PHE A 40 -12.61 8.04 -2.08
CA PHE A 40 -11.66 9.13 -1.79
C PHE A 40 -11.94 10.45 -2.51
N VAL A 41 -12.72 10.46 -3.59
CA VAL A 41 -13.11 11.70 -4.29
C VAL A 41 -13.91 12.65 -3.38
N GLN A 42 -14.48 12.16 -2.28
CA GLN A 42 -15.29 12.96 -1.35
C GLN A 42 -14.47 13.71 -0.28
N GLU A 43 -13.18 13.42 -0.10
CA GLU A 43 -12.39 13.94 1.04
C GLU A 43 -11.35 15.01 0.66
N VAL A 44 -11.13 15.25 -0.63
CA VAL A 44 -10.12 16.22 -1.12
C VAL A 44 -10.64 17.65 -1.35
N GLU A 45 -11.93 17.94 -1.14
CA GLU A 45 -12.51 19.30 -1.24
C GLU A 45 -12.60 20.04 0.12
N GLY A 46 -11.76 19.70 1.10
CA GLY A 46 -11.86 20.27 2.45
C GLY A 46 -10.52 20.57 3.14
N GLY A 47 -9.46 20.85 2.39
CA GLY A 47 -8.16 21.33 2.90
C GLY A 47 -7.97 22.82 2.71
#